data_AF-A0A963TVE3-F1
#
_entry.id   AF-A0A963TVE3-F1
#
_cell.length_a   1.000
_cell.length_b   1.000
_cell.length_c   1.000
_cell.angle_alpha   90.00
_cell.angle_beta   90.00
_cell.angle_gamma   90.00
#
_symmetry.space_group_name_H-M   'P 1'
#
loop_
_entity.id
_entity.type
_entity.pdbx_description
1 polymer ?
#
loop_
_entity_poly.entity_id
_entity_poly.type
_entity_poly.pdbx_seq_one_letter_code
_entity_poly.pdbx_strand_id
1 'polypeptide(L)'
;MALDVNTEIAPYDAPQKDLYELGEMPPLGHVPKQMYAWAIRKERHGEPDTAMQVEVVETPEIDSGEVLVLVMAAGVNYNGVWAALGVPISPFDGHGAPYHIAGSDASGIVWKVGDKVKRWKVGDEVVIHCNQDDGDDEECNGGDPM
;
A
#
# COMPACT_ATOMS: atom_id res chain seq x y z
N MET A 1 -0.46 -0.83 -30.61
CA MET A 1 -1.51 -0.79 -29.57
C MET A 1 -2.14 -2.17 -29.54
N ALA A 2 -1.71 -3.01 -28.61
CA ALA A 2 -2.03 -4.45 -28.55
C ALA A 2 -2.15 -4.93 -27.10
N LEU A 3 -2.66 -4.08 -26.21
CA LEU A 3 -2.77 -4.40 -24.76
C LEU A 3 -4.22 -4.41 -24.25
N ASP A 4 -5.21 -4.13 -25.08
CA ASP A 4 -6.62 -4.36 -24.74
C ASP A 4 -6.97 -5.84 -24.98
N VAL A 5 -6.17 -6.75 -24.41
CA VAL A 5 -6.65 -8.12 -24.20
C VAL A 5 -7.57 -8.00 -23.01
N ASN A 6 -8.87 -8.06 -23.27
CA ASN A 6 -9.89 -8.13 -22.23
C ASN A 6 -9.73 -9.50 -21.55
N THR A 7 -8.75 -9.61 -20.64
CA THR A 7 -8.62 -10.75 -19.73
C THR A 7 -9.83 -10.68 -18.82
N GLU A 8 -10.88 -11.41 -19.20
CA GLU A 8 -11.97 -11.70 -18.27
C GLU A 8 -11.33 -12.24 -16.99
N ILE A 9 -11.43 -11.47 -15.91
CA ILE A 9 -10.93 -11.87 -14.60
C ILE A 9 -11.69 -13.15 -14.27
N ALA A 10 -10.97 -14.27 -14.20
CA ALA A 10 -11.58 -15.56 -13.92
C ALA A 10 -12.41 -15.43 -12.63
N PRO A 11 -13.69 -15.83 -12.64
CA PRO A 11 -14.52 -15.74 -11.46
C PRO A 11 -13.90 -16.62 -10.37
N TYR A 12 -13.32 -15.97 -9.36
CA TYR A 12 -12.76 -16.61 -8.18
C TYR A 12 -13.80 -16.49 -7.07
N ASP A 13 -14.50 -17.60 -6.82
CA ASP A 13 -15.46 -17.70 -5.72
C ASP A 13 -14.71 -18.12 -4.45
N ALA A 14 -14.62 -17.19 -3.51
CA ALA A 14 -14.05 -17.41 -2.18
C ALA A 14 -14.99 -16.87 -1.10
N PRO A 15 -14.97 -17.46 0.10
CA PRO A 15 -15.75 -16.93 1.21
C PRO A 15 -15.27 -15.51 1.56
N GLN A 16 -16.20 -14.62 1.86
CA GLN A 16 -15.88 -13.31 2.44
C GLN A 16 -15.43 -13.49 3.90
N LYS A 17 -14.22 -13.04 4.19
CA LYS A 17 -13.58 -13.11 5.51
C LYS A 17 -13.02 -11.75 5.89
N ASP A 18 -12.80 -11.56 7.18
CA ASP A 18 -12.18 -10.34 7.70
C ASP A 18 -10.64 -10.39 7.65
N LEU A 19 -10.04 -11.56 7.37
CA LEU A 19 -8.60 -11.78 7.20
C LEU A 19 -8.36 -12.95 6.23
N TYR A 20 -7.34 -12.83 5.38
CA TYR A 20 -6.90 -13.86 4.43
C TYR A 20 -5.42 -14.16 4.64
N GLU A 21 -5.03 -15.42 4.43
CA GLU A 21 -3.63 -15.84 4.52
C GLU A 21 -2.82 -15.33 3.30
N LEU A 22 -1.50 -15.25 3.44
CA LEU A 22 -0.63 -14.91 2.30
C LEU A 22 -0.81 -15.92 1.16
N GLY A 23 -1.11 -15.42 -0.03
CA GLY A 23 -1.41 -16.23 -1.22
C GLY A 23 -2.88 -16.67 -1.34
N GLU A 24 -3.71 -16.37 -0.35
CA GLU A 24 -5.17 -16.52 -0.43
C GLU A 24 -5.78 -15.20 -0.91
N MET A 25 -6.33 -15.20 -2.13
CA MET A 25 -6.95 -13.98 -2.68
C MET A 25 -8.35 -13.80 -2.09
N PRO A 26 -8.75 -12.58 -1.67
CA PRO A 26 -10.15 -12.29 -1.39
C PRO A 26 -11.00 -12.36 -2.67
N PRO A 27 -12.33 -12.47 -2.57
CA PRO A 27 -13.22 -12.21 -3.70
C PRO A 27 -12.97 -10.81 -4.27
N LEU A 28 -13.00 -10.67 -5.60
CA LEU A 28 -12.75 -9.38 -6.24
C LEU A 28 -13.71 -8.29 -5.71
N GLY A 29 -13.14 -7.18 -5.23
CA GLY A 29 -13.89 -6.06 -4.66
C GLY A 29 -14.30 -6.23 -3.19
N HIS A 30 -14.09 -7.40 -2.58
CA HIS A 30 -14.21 -7.57 -1.12
C HIS A 30 -12.94 -7.11 -0.43
N VAL A 31 -13.04 -6.13 0.48
CA VAL A 31 -11.92 -5.66 1.29
C VAL A 31 -12.00 -6.29 2.68
N PRO A 32 -11.04 -7.13 3.08
CA PRO A 32 -10.99 -7.65 4.45
C PRO A 32 -10.74 -6.52 5.45
N LYS A 33 -11.32 -6.62 6.65
CA LYS A 33 -11.09 -5.62 7.71
C LYS A 33 -9.63 -5.59 8.17
N GLN A 34 -8.95 -6.72 8.11
CA GLN A 34 -7.59 -6.87 8.59
C GLN A 34 -6.68 -7.46 7.52
N MET A 35 -5.39 -7.15 7.62
CA MET A 35 -4.33 -7.64 6.76
C MET A 35 -3.07 -7.97 7.55
N TYR A 36 -2.22 -8.82 6.99
CA TYR A 36 -0.87 -9.05 7.51
C TYR A 36 0.08 -7.96 7.00
N ALA A 37 0.96 -7.47 7.86
CA ALA A 37 2.00 -6.51 7.50
C ALA A 37 3.28 -6.73 8.33
N TRP A 38 4.42 -6.33 7.77
CA TRP A 38 5.65 -6.12 8.54
C TRP A 38 5.61 -4.74 9.18
N ALA A 39 5.25 -4.71 10.47
CA ALA A 39 5.08 -3.48 11.22
C ALA A 39 6.32 -3.15 12.06
N ILE A 40 6.64 -1.87 12.11
CA ILE A 40 7.61 -1.26 13.02
C ILE A 40 6.81 -0.57 14.13
N ARG A 41 7.31 -0.61 15.36
CA ARG A 41 6.80 0.19 16.49
C ARG A 41 7.94 1.00 17.10
N LYS A 42 7.63 2.17 17.65
CA LYS A 42 8.65 3.12 18.12
C LYS A 42 9.57 2.52 19.20
N GLU A 43 8.99 1.73 20.10
CA GLU A 43 9.71 1.02 21.17
C GLU A 43 10.61 -0.12 20.66
N ARG A 44 10.46 -0.54 19.40
CA ARG A 44 11.26 -1.59 18.76
C ARG A 44 12.30 -1.05 17.78
N HIS A 45 12.53 0.26 17.72
CA HIS A 45 13.57 0.80 16.85
C HIS A 45 14.92 0.10 17.06
N GLY A 46 15.57 -0.28 15.97
CA GLY A 46 16.75 -1.13 15.99
C GLY A 46 17.03 -1.78 14.65
N GLU A 47 17.82 -2.84 14.66
CA GLU A 47 18.15 -3.60 13.45
C GLU A 47 16.88 -4.18 12.79
N PRO A 48 16.78 -4.18 11.44
CA PRO A 48 15.54 -4.55 10.74
C PRO A 48 14.96 -5.92 11.11
N ASP A 49 15.80 -6.90 11.41
CA ASP A 49 15.40 -8.27 11.79
C ASP A 49 14.68 -8.35 13.16
N THR A 50 14.84 -7.31 14.00
CA THR A 50 14.18 -7.20 15.30
C THR A 50 13.09 -6.14 15.30
N ALA A 51 13.30 -5.03 14.59
CA ALA A 51 12.38 -3.90 14.56
C ALA A 51 11.10 -4.20 13.76
N MET A 52 11.24 -4.88 12.62
CA MET A 52 10.13 -5.27 11.75
C MET A 52 9.59 -6.62 12.21
N GLN A 53 8.31 -6.69 12.54
CA GLN A 53 7.64 -7.93 12.96
C GLN A 53 6.34 -8.11 12.17
N VAL A 54 5.98 -9.37 11.87
CA VAL A 54 4.69 -9.67 11.24
C VAL A 54 3.57 -9.44 12.25
N GLU A 55 2.63 -8.57 11.91
CA GLU A 55 1.46 -8.27 12.73
C GLU A 55 0.19 -8.32 11.86
N VAL A 56 -0.95 -8.58 12.50
CA VAL A 56 -2.27 -8.35 11.90
C VAL A 56 -2.69 -6.94 12.25
N VAL A 57 -3.01 -6.14 11.24
CA VAL A 57 -3.39 -4.73 11.36
C VAL A 57 -4.69 -4.48 10.60
N GLU A 58 -5.36 -3.36 10.89
CA GLU A 58 -6.52 -2.94 10.11
C GLU A 58 -6.11 -2.57 8.68
N THR A 59 -6.93 -2.99 7.71
CA THR A 59 -6.79 -2.55 6.32
C THR A 59 -7.13 -1.05 6.25
N PRO A 60 -6.30 -0.22 5.60
CA PRO A 60 -6.56 1.22 5.53
C PRO A 60 -7.85 1.51 4.75
N GLU A 61 -8.63 2.47 5.24
CA GLU A 61 -9.69 3.09 4.46
C GLU A 61 -9.08 4.15 3.54
N ILE A 62 -9.60 4.22 2.30
CA ILE A 62 -9.12 5.14 1.27
C ILE A 62 -10.04 6.35 1.14
N ASP A 63 -9.48 7.51 0.78
CA ASP A 63 -10.23 8.69 0.40
C ASP A 63 -10.66 8.66 -1.08
N SER A 64 -11.46 9.65 -1.48
CA SER A 64 -12.05 9.86 -2.80
C SER A 64 -11.06 9.83 -3.97
N GLY A 65 -9.82 10.28 -3.76
CA GLY A 65 -8.76 10.33 -4.77
C GLY A 65 -7.80 9.14 -4.77
N GLU A 66 -7.94 8.22 -3.81
CA GLU A 66 -6.96 7.17 -3.54
C GLU A 66 -7.37 5.81 -4.13
N VAL A 67 -6.43 4.87 -4.16
CA VAL A 67 -6.67 3.47 -4.55
C VAL A 67 -6.09 2.54 -3.49
N LEU A 68 -6.79 1.43 -3.22
CA LEU A 68 -6.27 0.33 -2.41
C LEU A 68 -5.73 -0.74 -3.35
N VAL A 69 -4.51 -1.22 -3.09
CA VAL A 69 -3.82 -2.21 -3.94
C VAL A 69 -3.58 -3.50 -3.14
N LEU A 70 -3.99 -4.64 -3.71
CA LEU A 70 -3.57 -5.95 -3.24
C LEU A 70 -2.12 -6.18 -3.71
N VAL A 71 -1.18 -6.05 -2.78
CA VAL A 71 0.26 -6.13 -3.08
C VAL A 71 0.66 -7.58 -3.37
N MET A 72 1.25 -7.82 -4.54
CA MET A 72 1.78 -9.12 -4.95
C MET A 72 3.28 -9.24 -4.65
N ALA A 73 4.01 -8.14 -4.76
CA ALA A 73 5.42 -8.04 -4.40
C ALA A 73 5.78 -6.61 -4.01
N ALA A 74 6.82 -6.46 -3.19
CA ALA A 74 7.37 -5.18 -2.75
C ALA A 74 8.89 -5.14 -2.96
N GLY A 75 9.44 -3.96 -3.25
CA GLY A 75 10.87 -3.73 -3.36
C GLY A 75 11.52 -3.42 -2.00
N VAL A 76 12.79 -3.79 -1.85
CA VAL A 76 13.58 -3.49 -0.65
C VAL A 76 14.46 -2.28 -0.92
N ASN A 77 14.32 -1.25 -0.09
CA ASN A 77 15.01 0.02 -0.22
C ASN A 77 15.67 0.47 1.09
N TYR A 78 16.71 1.31 0.99
CA TYR A 78 17.45 1.81 2.16
C TYR A 78 16.59 2.59 3.15
N ASN A 79 15.55 3.28 2.68
CA ASN A 79 14.64 4.03 3.55
C ASN A 79 13.89 3.12 4.55
N GLY A 80 13.64 1.85 4.21
CA GLY A 80 13.10 0.86 5.14
C GLY A 80 14.05 0.54 6.29
N VAL A 81 15.36 0.53 6.03
CA VAL A 81 16.40 0.38 7.07
C VAL A 81 16.41 1.60 7.99
N TRP A 82 16.37 2.81 7.43
CA TRP A 82 16.31 4.05 8.22
C TRP A 82 15.04 4.13 9.08
N ALA A 83 13.89 3.72 8.52
CA ALA A 83 12.63 3.65 9.26
C ALA A 83 12.70 2.65 10.43
N ALA A 84 13.29 1.47 10.23
CA ALA A 84 13.49 0.48 11.29
C ALA A 84 14.43 0.99 12.39
N LEU A 85 15.57 1.57 12.01
CA LEU A 85 16.53 2.14 12.96
C LEU A 85 15.97 3.35 13.70
N GLY A 86 15.07 4.12 13.07
CA GLY A 86 14.65 5.43 13.56
C GLY A 86 15.75 6.50 13.41
N VAL A 87 16.67 6.30 12.45
CA VAL A 87 17.85 7.15 12.20
C VAL A 87 17.92 7.45 10.71
N PRO A 88 18.09 8.73 10.30
CA PRO A 88 18.38 9.91 11.13
C PRO A 88 17.17 10.47 11.89
N ILE A 89 15.96 10.03 11.54
CA ILE A 89 14.73 10.43 12.20
C ILE A 89 13.78 9.24 12.30
N SER A 90 12.95 9.25 13.34
CA SER A 90 11.88 8.28 13.51
C SER A 90 10.67 8.68 12.66
N PRO A 91 10.08 7.79 11.84
CA PRO A 91 8.87 8.11 11.08
C PRO A 91 7.69 8.48 11.98
N PHE A 92 7.69 7.96 13.22
CA PHE A 92 6.68 8.27 14.24
C PHE A 92 6.65 9.75 14.65
N ASP A 93 7.76 10.47 14.48
CA ASP A 93 7.81 11.91 14.75
C ASP A 93 7.20 12.73 13.59
N GLY A 94 7.00 12.12 12.42
CA GLY A 94 6.31 12.72 11.27
C GLY A 94 4.80 12.46 11.29
N HIS A 95 4.39 11.19 11.35
CA HIS A 95 2.97 10.81 11.19
C HIS A 95 2.21 10.50 12.49
N GLY A 96 2.90 10.31 13.63
CA GLY A 96 2.26 10.11 14.95
C GLY A 96 1.41 8.84 15.13
N ALA A 97 1.45 7.90 14.18
CA ALA A 97 0.64 6.68 14.20
C ALA A 97 1.24 5.59 15.14
N PRO A 98 0.47 4.62 15.64
CA PRO A 98 0.95 3.64 16.62
C PRO A 98 1.93 2.59 16.07
N TYR A 99 2.01 2.44 14.74
CA TYR A 99 2.95 1.58 14.03
C TYR A 99 3.26 2.19 12.65
N HIS A 100 4.32 1.71 12.01
CA HIS A 100 4.73 2.12 10.66
C HIS A 100 4.94 0.87 9.80
N ILE A 101 4.37 0.83 8.60
CA ILE A 101 4.59 -0.22 7.61
C ILE A 101 5.50 0.38 6.53
N ALA A 102 6.75 -0.08 6.49
CA ALA A 102 7.72 0.39 5.51
C ALA A 102 7.53 -0.28 4.14
N GLY A 103 8.05 0.36 3.10
CA GLY A 103 7.98 -0.10 1.72
C GLY A 103 7.71 1.07 0.77
N SER A 104 8.49 1.20 -0.30
CA SER A 104 8.37 2.33 -1.23
C SER A 104 8.41 1.93 -2.70
N ASP A 105 8.29 0.63 -2.95
CA ASP A 105 8.07 0.05 -4.27
C ASP A 105 7.10 -1.11 -4.10
N ALA A 106 6.13 -1.23 -5.01
CA ALA A 106 5.20 -2.35 -5.04
C ALA A 106 4.71 -2.65 -6.45
N SER A 107 4.36 -3.91 -6.68
CA SER A 107 3.53 -4.35 -7.81
C SER A 107 2.31 -5.09 -7.27
N GLY A 108 1.14 -4.84 -7.84
CA GLY A 108 -0.09 -5.44 -7.34
C GLY A 108 -1.30 -5.20 -8.23
N ILE A 109 -2.47 -5.47 -7.66
CA ILE A 109 -3.76 -5.36 -8.33
C ILE A 109 -4.58 -4.28 -7.63
N VAL A 110 -5.14 -3.32 -8.39
CA VAL A 110 -6.09 -2.34 -7.84
C VAL A 110 -7.31 -3.08 -7.31
N TRP A 111 -7.60 -2.93 -6.02
CA TRP A 111 -8.61 -3.70 -5.30
C TRP A 111 -9.84 -2.89 -4.90
N LYS A 112 -9.66 -1.60 -4.61
CA LYS A 112 -10.72 -0.60 -4.36
C LYS A 112 -10.27 0.74 -4.92
N VAL A 113 -11.21 1.54 -5.41
CA VAL A 113 -10.95 2.90 -5.93
C VAL A 113 -11.86 3.90 -5.23
N GLY A 114 -11.33 5.09 -4.95
CA GLY A 114 -12.11 6.23 -4.50
C GLY A 114 -13.09 6.72 -5.58
N ASP A 115 -14.14 7.43 -5.18
CA ASP A 115 -15.23 7.85 -6.06
C ASP A 115 -14.83 8.92 -7.11
N LYS A 116 -13.72 9.62 -6.91
CA LYS A 116 -13.15 10.58 -7.88
C LYS A 116 -12.11 9.95 -8.80
N VAL A 117 -11.67 8.72 -8.57
CA VAL A 117 -10.72 8.01 -9.42
C VAL A 117 -11.40 7.55 -10.70
N LYS A 118 -10.97 8.09 -11.84
CA LYS A 118 -11.53 7.76 -13.17
C LYS A 118 -10.58 7.01 -14.09
N ARG A 119 -9.28 7.07 -13.81
CA ARG A 119 -8.23 6.51 -14.67
C ARG A 119 -8.04 5.01 -14.46
N TRP A 120 -8.12 4.56 -13.22
CA TRP A 120 -7.88 3.18 -12.80
C TRP A 120 -9.19 2.49 -12.44
N LYS A 121 -9.24 1.17 -12.62
CA LYS A 121 -10.38 0.32 -12.24
C LYS A 121 -9.91 -0.87 -11.41
N VAL A 122 -10.82 -1.41 -10.60
CA VAL A 122 -10.59 -2.66 -9.87
C VAL A 122 -10.20 -3.76 -10.85
N GLY A 123 -9.11 -4.48 -10.53
CA GLY A 123 -8.52 -5.52 -11.37
C GLY A 123 -7.33 -5.06 -12.22
N ASP A 124 -7.04 -3.76 -12.31
CA ASP A 124 -5.86 -3.29 -13.04
C ASP A 124 -4.56 -3.72 -12.34
N GLU A 125 -3.61 -4.23 -13.12
CA GLU A 125 -2.25 -4.53 -12.68
C GLU A 125 -1.39 -3.26 -12.69
N VAL A 126 -0.76 -2.95 -11.56
CA VAL A 126 -0.04 -1.68 -11.37
C VAL A 126 1.33 -1.88 -10.72
N VAL A 127 2.24 -0.94 -10.99
CA VAL A 127 3.43 -0.68 -10.19
C VAL A 127 3.30 0.70 -9.55
N ILE A 128 3.88 0.88 -8.37
CA ILE A 128 3.66 2.07 -7.54
C ILE A 128 4.91 2.94 -7.53
N HIS A 129 4.73 4.24 -7.77
CA HIS A 129 5.74 5.26 -7.50
C HIS A 129 5.49 5.89 -6.12
N CYS A 130 6.55 6.29 -5.42
CA CYS A 130 6.49 6.66 -4.01
C CYS A 130 6.26 8.16 -3.73
N ASN A 131 6.26 9.03 -4.72
CA ASN A 131 5.99 10.45 -4.49
C ASN A 131 4.52 10.71 -4.17
N GLN A 132 4.28 11.66 -3.27
CA GLN A 132 2.94 12.14 -2.90
C GLN A 132 3.00 13.65 -2.61
N ASP A 133 1.93 14.35 -2.97
CA ASP A 133 1.71 15.78 -2.76
C ASP A 133 0.20 16.03 -2.56
N ASP A 134 -0.15 17.19 -2.01
CA ASP A 134 -1.56 17.59 -1.81
C ASP A 134 -2.22 18.05 -3.14
N GLY A 135 -1.41 18.32 -4.17
CA GLY A 135 -1.86 18.57 -5.54
C GLY A 135 -2.51 19.94 -5.80
N ASP A 136 -2.48 20.88 -4.85
CA ASP A 136 -3.28 22.11 -4.88
C ASP A 136 -2.49 23.43 -4.92
N ASP A 137 -1.17 23.37 -5.02
CA ASP A 137 -0.29 24.54 -5.16
C ASP A 137 0.19 24.78 -6.61
N GLU A 138 0.96 25.86 -6.81
CA GLU A 138 1.49 26.25 -8.11
C GLU A 138 2.48 25.23 -8.71
N GLU A 139 3.29 24.56 -7.90
CA GLU A 139 4.29 23.62 -8.39
C GLU A 139 3.62 22.34 -8.90
N CYS A 140 2.58 21.87 -8.21
CA CYS A 140 1.75 20.75 -8.64
C CYS A 140 0.93 21.06 -9.91
N ASN A 141 0.60 22.33 -10.15
CA ASN A 141 -0.32 22.78 -11.20
C ASN A 141 0.32 23.63 -12.30
N GLY A 142 1.64 23.56 -12.45
CA GLY A 142 2.36 24.26 -13.52
C GLY A 142 3.89 24.26 -13.41
N GLY A 143 4.44 23.90 -12.24
CA GLY A 143 5.87 23.80 -11.98
C GLY A 143 6.40 22.37 -11.89
N ASP A 144 7.31 22.12 -10.94
CA ASP A 144 7.86 20.79 -10.65
C ASP A 144 7.36 20.30 -9.29
N PRO A 145 6.49 19.28 -9.22
CA PRO A 145 6.03 18.71 -7.95
C PRO A 145 7.11 17.87 -7.22
N MET A 146 8.36 17.90 -7.71
CA MET A 146 9.54 17.18 -7.20
C MET A 146 10.70 18.10 -6.81
#